data_AF-A0A6N9B755-F1
#
_entry.id   AF-A0A6N9B755-F1
#
_cell.length_a   1.000
_cell.length_b   1.000
_cell.length_c   1.000
_cell.angle_alpha   90.00
_cell.angle_beta   90.00
_cell.angle_gamma   90.00
#
_symmetry.space_group_name_H-M   'P 1'
#
loop_
_entity.id
_entity.type
_entity.pdbx_description
1 polymer ?
#
loop_
_entity_poly.entity_id
_entity_poly.type
_entity_poly.pdbx_seq_one_letter_code
_entity_poly.pdbx_strand_id
1 'polypeptide(L)'
;MKIPYYLEYLLEDLAQSLQVSHNRYEDAERSYKSVAHWLQRPESKLHSVSTKVYIQGSFRLGTAIRPMQRKEDYDIDLVCELELSKAQISQSDLKTLFGNELRLYAKIHGMKTPVEGRRCWTLDYADNAQFHMDILPAIPDASILRKKLKRLGHTTEWVKSTISITDTEHPKFEHVTIDWPHSNPKGYANWFHSKMKKVFDELRLAIAKEKGMSIEDIPKYKVRTPLQSAIQILKHHRDKMFSENIDNKPISIILTTLAARAYGGELTISDALNNILNT
;
A
#
# COMPACT_ATOMS: atom_id res chain seq x y z
N MET A 1 -18.12 -0.71 29.24
CA MET A 1 -18.25 -2.11 29.68
C MET A 1 -16.85 -2.69 29.77
N LYS A 2 -16.40 -3.21 30.92
CA LYS A 2 -15.04 -3.79 31.01
C LYS A 2 -15.04 -5.09 30.20
N ILE A 3 -14.22 -5.15 29.16
CA ILE A 3 -14.06 -6.32 28.33
C ILE A 3 -13.27 -7.37 29.13
N PRO A 4 -13.72 -8.64 29.18
CA PRO A 4 -12.97 -9.68 29.90
C PRO A 4 -11.57 -9.86 29.31
N TYR A 5 -10.55 -10.01 30.17
CA TYR A 5 -9.15 -10.21 29.75
C TYR A 5 -8.97 -11.34 28.73
N TYR A 6 -9.75 -12.42 28.88
CA TYR A 6 -9.75 -13.55 27.94
C TYR A 6 -10.15 -13.16 26.51
N LEU A 7 -11.03 -12.16 26.33
CA LEU A 7 -11.44 -11.72 25.00
C LEU A 7 -10.30 -11.01 24.27
N GLU A 8 -9.52 -10.19 24.99
CA GLU A 8 -8.36 -9.52 24.40
C GLU A 8 -7.34 -10.54 23.91
N TYR A 9 -7.03 -11.55 24.73
CA TYR A 9 -6.13 -12.64 24.36
C TYR A 9 -6.58 -13.37 23.08
N LEU A 10 -7.88 -13.68 22.96
CA LEU A 10 -8.41 -14.31 21.74
C LEU A 10 -8.29 -13.41 20.50
N LEU A 11 -8.44 -12.10 20.66
CA LEU A 11 -8.29 -11.13 19.56
C LEU A 11 -6.82 -10.98 19.16
N GLU A 12 -5.89 -11.04 20.12
CA GLU A 12 -4.45 -11.06 19.87
C GLU A 12 -4.05 -12.32 19.10
N ASP A 13 -4.51 -13.50 19.53
CA ASP A 13 -4.29 -14.78 18.84
C ASP A 13 -4.86 -14.75 17.41
N LEU A 14 -6.08 -14.23 17.24
CA LEU A 14 -6.66 -14.06 15.92
C LEU A 14 -5.82 -13.11 15.05
N ALA A 15 -5.46 -11.94 15.57
CA ALA A 15 -4.64 -10.97 14.86
C ALA A 15 -3.26 -11.57 14.48
N GLN A 16 -2.68 -12.41 15.35
CA GLN A 16 -1.43 -13.13 15.09
C GLN A 16 -1.58 -14.17 13.97
N SER A 17 -2.70 -14.89 13.92
CA SER A 17 -2.97 -15.88 12.86
C SER A 17 -3.09 -15.24 11.46
N LEU A 18 -3.56 -13.98 11.41
CA LEU A 18 -3.77 -13.22 10.17
C LEU A 18 -2.48 -12.57 9.64
N GLN A 19 -1.37 -12.63 10.36
CA GLN A 19 -0.17 -11.85 10.03
C GLN A 19 0.58 -12.39 8.83
N VAL A 20 0.88 -11.50 7.88
CA VAL A 20 1.89 -11.77 6.85
C VAL A 20 3.25 -11.99 7.52
N SER A 21 3.96 -13.05 7.15
CA SER A 21 5.27 -13.37 7.74
C SER A 21 6.32 -12.33 7.38
N HIS A 22 7.36 -12.19 8.21
CA HIS A 22 8.42 -11.22 7.97
C HIS A 22 9.13 -11.44 6.63
N ASN A 23 9.45 -12.68 6.32
CA ASN A 23 10.11 -13.06 5.07
C ASN A 23 9.33 -12.54 3.85
N ARG A 24 8.00 -12.47 3.90
CA ARG A 24 7.20 -11.94 2.79
C ARG A 24 7.39 -10.44 2.57
N TYR A 25 7.64 -9.65 3.63
CA TYR A 25 8.00 -8.24 3.47
C TYR A 25 9.40 -8.09 2.85
N GLU A 26 10.33 -8.97 3.22
CA GLU A 26 11.68 -8.99 2.63
C GLU A 26 11.64 -9.45 1.17
N ASP A 27 10.82 -10.47 0.84
CA ASP A 27 10.58 -10.94 -0.52
C ASP A 27 10.02 -9.79 -1.38
N ALA A 28 8.98 -9.11 -0.87
CA ALA A 28 8.39 -7.93 -1.51
C ALA A 28 9.46 -6.86 -1.76
N GLU A 29 10.32 -6.62 -0.78
CA GLU A 29 11.40 -5.64 -0.87
C GLU A 29 12.43 -5.98 -1.92
N ARG A 30 12.89 -7.24 -1.96
CA ARG A 30 13.82 -7.70 -2.99
C ARG A 30 13.20 -7.59 -4.38
N SER A 31 11.93 -7.96 -4.54
CA SER A 31 11.26 -7.92 -5.84
C SER A 31 11.07 -6.50 -6.37
N TYR A 32 10.60 -5.55 -5.55
CA TYR A 32 10.46 -4.17 -6.05
C TYR A 32 11.82 -3.51 -6.35
N LYS A 33 12.86 -3.84 -5.57
CA LYS A 33 14.23 -3.37 -5.83
C LYS A 33 14.79 -3.96 -7.14
N SER A 34 14.49 -5.24 -7.42
CA SER A 34 14.86 -5.89 -8.68
C SER A 34 14.21 -5.18 -9.88
N VAL A 35 12.90 -4.89 -9.82
CA VAL A 35 12.22 -4.13 -10.87
C VAL A 35 12.77 -2.70 -10.98
N ALA A 36 13.02 -2.02 -9.87
CA ALA A 36 13.61 -0.68 -9.89
C ALA A 36 14.98 -0.65 -10.58
N HIS A 37 15.83 -1.64 -10.28
CA HIS A 37 17.14 -1.78 -10.90
C HIS A 37 17.02 -2.12 -12.40
N TRP A 38 16.07 -2.98 -12.76
CA TRP A 38 15.77 -3.33 -14.14
C TRP A 38 15.44 -2.09 -15.00
N LEU A 39 14.59 -1.20 -14.49
CA LEU A 39 14.19 0.03 -15.17
C LEU A 39 15.35 1.03 -15.36
N GLN A 40 16.44 0.87 -14.62
CA GLN A 40 17.62 1.75 -14.66
C GLN A 40 18.77 1.19 -15.50
N ARG A 41 18.63 0.02 -16.14
CA ARG A 41 19.70 -0.52 -17.01
C ARG A 41 19.91 0.36 -18.26
N PRO A 42 21.12 0.42 -18.84
CA PRO A 42 21.43 1.26 -20.01
C PRO A 42 20.51 1.04 -21.22
N GLU A 43 20.03 -0.18 -21.43
CA GLU A 43 19.14 -0.57 -22.52
C GLU A 43 17.67 -0.20 -22.28
N SER A 44 17.32 0.22 -21.06
CA SER A 44 15.95 0.62 -20.75
C SER A 44 15.63 1.94 -21.43
N LYS A 45 14.45 2.03 -22.03
CA LYS A 45 13.93 3.32 -22.53
C LYS A 45 13.66 4.33 -21.40
N LEU A 46 13.66 3.86 -20.15
CA LEU A 46 13.49 4.67 -18.95
C LEU A 46 14.82 4.96 -18.23
N HIS A 47 15.97 4.56 -18.79
CA HIS A 47 17.29 4.72 -18.16
C HIS A 47 17.60 6.17 -17.77
N SER A 48 17.26 7.12 -18.63
CA SER A 48 17.48 8.56 -18.42
C SER A 48 16.43 9.21 -17.50
N VAL A 49 15.41 8.46 -17.08
CA VAL A 49 14.32 8.94 -16.23
C VAL A 49 14.60 8.53 -14.79
N SER A 50 14.75 9.52 -13.91
CA SER A 50 14.87 9.24 -12.49
C SER A 50 13.60 8.54 -11.98
N THR A 51 13.80 7.39 -11.34
CA THR A 51 12.73 6.48 -10.95
C THR A 51 12.74 6.26 -9.44
N LYS A 52 11.59 6.41 -8.79
CA LYS A 52 11.38 6.12 -7.36
C LYS A 52 10.31 5.05 -7.22
N VAL A 53 10.72 3.85 -6.79
CA VAL A 53 9.79 2.74 -6.52
C VAL A 53 9.55 2.62 -5.03
N TYR A 54 8.28 2.48 -4.63
CA TYR A 54 7.94 2.28 -3.22
C TYR A 54 6.63 1.50 -3.03
N ILE A 55 6.57 0.77 -1.91
CA ILE A 55 5.36 0.05 -1.49
C ILE A 55 4.26 1.05 -1.11
N GLN A 56 3.03 0.73 -1.48
CA GLN A 56 1.80 1.37 -1.04
C GLN A 56 0.82 0.34 -0.45
N GLY A 57 -0.44 0.72 -0.27
CA GLY A 57 -1.49 -0.22 0.11
C GLY A 57 -1.27 -0.88 1.47
N SER A 58 -1.80 -2.09 1.61
CA SER A 58 -1.91 -2.74 2.92
C SER A 58 -0.56 -3.08 3.56
N PHE A 59 0.46 -3.40 2.75
CA PHE A 59 1.83 -3.63 3.22
C PHE A 59 2.43 -2.36 3.83
N ARG A 60 2.27 -1.19 3.18
CA ARG A 60 2.78 0.09 3.72
C ARG A 60 2.09 0.48 5.03
N LEU A 61 0.81 0.15 5.17
CA LEU A 61 0.01 0.47 6.35
C LEU A 61 0.22 -0.54 7.49
N GLY A 62 0.87 -1.68 7.22
CA GLY A 62 0.99 -2.80 8.17
C GLY A 62 -0.32 -3.54 8.42
N THR A 63 -1.27 -3.43 7.48
CA THR A 63 -2.62 -4.03 7.57
C THR A 63 -2.84 -5.15 6.55
N ALA A 64 -1.79 -5.63 5.90
CA ALA A 64 -1.83 -6.82 5.05
C ALA A 64 -2.25 -8.04 5.89
N ILE A 65 -3.08 -8.91 5.34
CA ILE A 65 -3.53 -10.15 5.99
C ILE A 65 -3.17 -11.34 5.10
N ARG A 66 -3.02 -12.51 5.73
CA ARG A 66 -2.90 -13.77 4.98
C ARG A 66 -4.17 -14.00 4.15
N PRO A 67 -4.03 -14.40 2.88
CA PRO A 67 -5.18 -14.85 2.09
C PRO A 67 -5.90 -16.02 2.77
N MET A 68 -7.21 -16.16 2.52
CA MET A 68 -8.02 -17.17 3.20
C MET A 68 -7.65 -18.58 2.74
N GLN A 69 -7.32 -18.73 1.46
CA GLN A 69 -6.86 -20.00 0.91
C GLN A 69 -5.34 -19.98 0.78
N ARG A 70 -4.66 -21.07 1.16
CA ARG A 70 -3.20 -21.18 1.03
C ARG A 70 -2.68 -21.05 -0.41
N LYS A 71 -3.57 -21.16 -1.42
CA LYS A 71 -3.24 -21.03 -2.84
C LYS A 71 -3.44 -19.61 -3.38
N GLU A 72 -4.09 -18.73 -2.63
CA GLU A 72 -4.23 -17.33 -3.02
C GLU A 72 -2.92 -16.58 -2.81
N ASP A 73 -2.62 -15.70 -3.75
CA ASP A 73 -1.40 -14.89 -3.78
C ASP A 73 -1.56 -13.64 -2.91
N TYR A 74 -0.47 -13.16 -2.32
CA TYR A 74 -0.50 -11.86 -1.61
C TYR A 74 -0.53 -10.71 -2.62
N ASP A 75 -1.29 -9.65 -2.32
CA ASP A 75 -1.27 -8.42 -3.13
C ASP A 75 -0.21 -7.44 -2.61
N ILE A 76 0.82 -7.18 -3.42
CA ILE A 76 1.83 -6.16 -3.16
C ILE A 76 1.61 -4.99 -4.10
N ASP A 77 1.09 -3.91 -3.56
CA ASP A 77 0.90 -2.67 -4.29
C ASP A 77 2.19 -1.84 -4.30
N LEU A 78 2.66 -1.47 -5.49
CA LEU A 78 3.78 -0.57 -5.70
C LEU A 78 3.37 0.67 -6.48
N VAL A 79 4.11 1.75 -6.25
CA VAL A 79 4.14 2.90 -7.15
C VAL A 79 5.53 2.99 -7.76
N CYS A 80 5.58 3.14 -9.07
CA CYS A 80 6.76 3.55 -9.81
C CYS A 80 6.59 5.00 -10.23
N GLU A 81 7.18 5.92 -9.46
CA GLU A 81 7.15 7.36 -9.70
C GLU A 81 8.33 7.74 -10.61
N LEU A 82 8.00 8.15 -11.84
CA LEU A 82 8.93 8.50 -12.91
C LEU A 82 8.98 10.02 -13.04
N GLU A 83 10.17 10.62 -12.94
CA GLU A 83 10.39 12.08 -13.02
C GLU A 83 10.19 12.59 -14.47
N LEU A 84 8.94 12.56 -14.93
CA LEU A 84 8.45 13.02 -16.22
C LEU A 84 7.36 14.10 -16.02
N SER A 85 7.11 14.89 -17.06
CA SER A 85 6.05 15.89 -17.07
C SER A 85 4.85 15.47 -17.92
N LYS A 86 3.64 15.85 -17.48
CA LYS A 86 2.39 15.74 -18.26
C LYS A 86 2.41 16.45 -19.60
N ALA A 87 3.34 17.39 -19.79
CA ALA A 87 3.54 18.08 -21.06
C ALA A 87 4.36 17.26 -22.08
N GLN A 88 5.01 16.17 -21.64
CA GLN A 88 5.93 15.37 -22.45
C GLN A 88 5.32 14.03 -22.89
N ILE A 89 4.33 13.52 -22.16
CA ILE A 89 3.84 12.14 -22.33
C ILE A 89 2.35 12.03 -22.04
N SER A 90 1.65 11.19 -22.81
CA SER A 90 0.26 10.79 -22.50
C SER A 90 0.22 9.66 -21.46
N GLN A 91 -0.95 9.36 -20.91
CA GLN A 91 -1.09 8.21 -20.00
C GLN A 91 -0.83 6.90 -20.76
N SER A 92 -1.31 6.81 -21.99
CA SER A 92 -1.14 5.66 -22.88
C SER A 92 0.33 5.39 -23.21
N ASP A 93 1.08 6.41 -23.60
CA ASP A 93 2.51 6.28 -23.91
C ASP A 93 3.31 5.85 -22.68
N LEU A 94 3.02 6.45 -21.52
CA LEU A 94 3.66 6.06 -20.26
C LEU A 94 3.39 4.58 -19.94
N LYS A 95 2.13 4.17 -20.06
CA LYS A 95 1.71 2.79 -19.75
C LYS A 95 2.33 1.79 -20.73
N THR A 96 2.44 2.15 -22.00
CA THR A 96 3.08 1.35 -23.04
C THR A 96 4.59 1.21 -22.83
N LEU A 97 5.31 2.32 -22.59
CA LEU A 97 6.74 2.31 -22.30
C LEU A 97 7.04 1.45 -21.07
N PHE A 98 6.30 1.67 -19.99
CA PHE A 98 6.46 0.94 -18.75
C PHE A 98 6.13 -0.54 -18.90
N GLY A 99 5.01 -0.88 -19.55
CA GLY A 99 4.60 -2.25 -19.81
C GLY A 99 5.61 -3.03 -20.66
N ASN A 100 6.21 -2.39 -21.66
CA ASN A 100 7.27 -3.01 -22.46
C ASN A 100 8.48 -3.41 -21.62
N GLU A 101 8.91 -2.54 -20.70
CA GLU A 101 10.01 -2.83 -19.77
C GLU A 101 9.66 -4.00 -18.84
N LEU A 102 8.43 -4.05 -18.31
CA LEU A 102 7.98 -5.16 -17.47
C LEU A 102 7.85 -6.49 -18.24
N ARG A 103 7.43 -6.47 -19.51
CA ARG A 103 7.40 -7.68 -20.35
C ARG A 103 8.80 -8.22 -20.61
N LEU A 104 9.77 -7.32 -20.86
CA LEU A 104 11.17 -7.72 -21.02
C LEU A 104 11.75 -8.29 -19.73
N TYR A 105 11.44 -7.67 -18.58
CA TYR A 105 11.79 -8.19 -17.26
C TYR A 105 11.27 -9.62 -17.08
N ALA A 106 9.96 -9.80 -17.26
CA ALA A 106 9.31 -11.09 -17.11
C ALA A 106 9.91 -12.15 -18.03
N LYS A 107 10.17 -11.81 -19.29
CA LYS A 107 10.78 -12.71 -20.27
C LYS A 107 12.15 -13.22 -19.82
N ILE A 108 13.02 -12.34 -19.32
CA ILE A 108 14.39 -12.71 -18.91
C ILE A 108 14.39 -13.52 -17.61
N HIS A 109 13.41 -13.27 -16.73
CA HIS A 109 13.24 -14.03 -15.50
C HIS A 109 12.36 -15.28 -15.65
N GLY A 110 11.94 -15.63 -16.87
CA GLY A 110 11.09 -16.80 -17.12
C GLY A 110 9.68 -16.70 -16.48
N MET A 111 9.22 -15.49 -16.20
CA MET A 111 7.93 -15.22 -15.55
C MET A 111 6.79 -15.19 -16.57
N LYS A 112 5.56 -15.30 -16.07
CA LYS A 112 4.36 -15.04 -16.88
C LYS A 112 4.38 -13.60 -17.42
N THR A 113 3.76 -13.42 -18.58
CA THR A 113 3.63 -12.10 -19.19
C THR A 113 2.81 -11.20 -18.27
N PRO A 114 3.31 -10.00 -17.91
CA PRO A 114 2.58 -9.08 -17.05
C PRO A 114 1.25 -8.66 -17.69
N VAL A 115 0.22 -8.56 -16.86
CA VAL A 115 -1.14 -8.20 -17.28
C VAL A 115 -1.34 -6.69 -17.11
N GLU A 116 -1.94 -6.05 -18.11
CA GLU A 116 -2.32 -4.65 -18.04
C GLU A 116 -3.67 -4.51 -17.33
N GLY A 117 -3.67 -3.95 -16.13
CA GLY A 117 -4.89 -3.53 -15.44
C GLY A 117 -5.29 -2.11 -15.82
N ARG A 118 -6.43 -1.63 -15.31
CA ARG A 118 -6.91 -0.26 -15.55
C ARG A 118 -5.87 0.81 -15.21
N ARG A 119 -5.18 0.67 -14.06
CA ARG A 119 -4.20 1.64 -13.56
C ARG A 119 -2.81 1.03 -13.45
N CYS A 120 -2.69 -0.13 -12.81
CA CYS A 120 -1.45 -0.86 -12.61
C CYS A 120 -1.12 -1.84 -13.75
N TRP A 121 0.11 -2.34 -13.71
CA TRP A 121 0.55 -3.58 -14.35
C TRP A 121 0.77 -4.63 -13.28
N THR A 122 0.35 -5.87 -13.52
CA THR A 122 0.47 -6.97 -12.56
C THR A 122 1.56 -7.95 -12.99
N LEU A 123 2.54 -8.19 -12.11
CA LEU A 123 3.56 -9.24 -12.26
C LEU A 123 3.24 -10.42 -11.32
N ASP A 124 3.24 -11.63 -11.87
CA ASP A 124 3.02 -12.87 -11.12
C ASP A 124 4.34 -13.47 -10.64
N TYR A 125 4.55 -13.52 -9.31
CA TYR A 125 5.69 -14.21 -8.70
C TYR A 125 5.26 -15.59 -8.20
N ALA A 126 5.14 -16.54 -9.12
CA ALA A 126 4.55 -17.85 -8.86
C ALA A 126 5.49 -18.86 -8.15
N ASP A 127 6.81 -18.75 -8.29
CA ASP A 127 7.72 -19.83 -7.88
C ASP A 127 7.89 -19.94 -6.36
N ASN A 128 8.59 -18.99 -5.73
CA ASN A 128 8.94 -19.04 -4.30
C ASN A 128 8.19 -18.01 -3.43
N ALA A 129 7.60 -17.00 -4.07
CA ALA A 129 7.12 -15.80 -3.40
C ALA A 129 5.59 -15.77 -3.26
N GLN A 130 4.87 -16.40 -4.18
CA GLN A 130 3.41 -16.55 -4.18
C GLN A 130 2.68 -15.22 -3.95
N PHE A 131 2.93 -14.26 -4.83
CA PHE A 131 2.29 -12.94 -4.77
C PHE A 131 2.06 -12.34 -6.15
N HIS A 132 1.03 -11.50 -6.24
CA HIS A 132 0.80 -10.58 -7.34
C HIS A 132 1.40 -9.24 -6.95
N MET A 133 2.19 -8.66 -7.87
CA MET A 133 2.79 -7.36 -7.67
C MET A 133 2.18 -6.36 -8.65
N ASP A 134 1.33 -5.50 -8.11
CA ASP A 134 0.63 -4.44 -8.84
C ASP A 134 1.48 -3.17 -8.85
N ILE A 135 1.99 -2.82 -10.02
CA ILE A 135 2.90 -1.69 -10.19
C ILE A 135 2.20 -0.56 -10.92
N LEU A 136 1.96 0.54 -10.19
CA LEU A 136 1.32 1.73 -10.71
C LEU A 136 2.38 2.68 -11.31
N PRO A 137 2.45 2.86 -12.65
CA PRO A 137 3.25 3.92 -13.23
C PRO A 137 2.60 5.28 -12.92
N ALA A 138 3.43 6.20 -12.42
CA ALA A 138 2.98 7.51 -11.99
C ALA A 138 4.06 8.57 -12.24
N ILE A 139 3.66 9.83 -12.23
CA ILE A 139 4.55 10.99 -12.36
C ILE A 139 4.30 11.99 -11.23
N PRO A 140 5.30 12.78 -10.79
CA PRO A 140 5.11 13.80 -9.75
C PRO A 140 4.06 14.86 -10.13
N ASP A 141 3.25 15.30 -9.17
CA ASP A 141 2.17 16.27 -9.43
C ASP A 141 1.95 17.30 -8.29
N ALA A 142 2.90 17.38 -7.35
CA ALA A 142 2.80 18.25 -6.18
C ALA A 142 2.52 19.73 -6.50
N SER A 143 3.09 20.26 -7.59
CA SER A 143 3.01 21.69 -7.94
C SER A 143 1.61 22.10 -8.42
N ILE A 144 0.98 21.28 -9.27
CA ILE A 144 -0.35 21.52 -9.83
C ILE A 144 -1.41 21.35 -8.75
N LEU A 145 -1.37 20.24 -8.01
CA LEU A 145 -2.37 19.98 -6.97
C LEU A 145 -2.27 21.00 -5.83
N ARG A 146 -1.06 21.45 -5.45
CA ARG A 146 -0.89 22.51 -4.44
C ARG A 146 -1.63 23.79 -4.82
N LYS A 147 -1.52 24.24 -6.07
CA LYS A 147 -2.24 25.44 -6.54
C LYS A 147 -3.75 25.23 -6.45
N LYS A 148 -4.24 24.05 -6.86
CA LYS A 148 -5.66 23.68 -6.80
C LYS A 148 -6.20 23.65 -5.37
N LEU A 149 -5.50 22.98 -4.43
CA LEU A 149 -5.91 22.88 -3.03
C LEU A 149 -5.92 24.24 -2.32
N LYS A 150 -4.88 25.07 -2.54
CA LYS A 150 -4.84 26.44 -1.99
C LYS A 150 -6.03 27.28 -2.43
N ARG A 151 -6.40 27.21 -3.71
CA ARG A 151 -7.57 27.93 -4.24
C ARG A 151 -8.88 27.48 -3.60
N LEU A 152 -8.97 26.20 -3.21
CA LEU A 152 -10.14 25.62 -2.55
C LEU A 152 -10.12 25.78 -1.02
N GLY A 153 -9.11 26.46 -0.45
CA GLY A 153 -8.99 26.62 1.01
C GLY A 153 -8.64 25.33 1.76
N HIS A 154 -8.15 24.30 1.07
CA HIS A 154 -7.75 23.04 1.71
C HIS A 154 -6.31 23.07 2.21
N THR A 155 -6.03 22.27 3.24
CA THR A 155 -4.68 22.10 3.77
C THR A 155 -3.75 21.46 2.74
N THR A 156 -2.47 21.80 2.81
CA THR A 156 -1.45 21.27 1.89
C THR A 156 -0.42 20.39 2.59
N GLU A 157 -0.75 19.87 3.77
CA GLU A 157 0.16 19.14 4.67
C GLU A 157 0.92 18.02 3.94
N TRP A 158 0.22 17.23 3.13
CA TRP A 158 0.80 16.08 2.41
C TRP A 158 0.98 16.30 0.90
N VAL A 159 0.80 17.52 0.40
CA VAL A 159 0.75 17.76 -1.06
C VAL A 159 2.07 17.49 -1.77
N LYS A 160 3.19 17.52 -1.04
CA LYS A 160 4.53 17.29 -1.61
C LYS A 160 4.69 15.90 -2.20
N SER A 161 3.91 14.92 -1.73
CA SER A 161 4.00 13.53 -2.18
C SER A 161 2.90 13.13 -3.17
N THR A 162 2.17 14.10 -3.70
CA THR A 162 1.13 13.86 -4.71
C THR A 162 1.75 13.41 -6.03
N ILE A 163 1.09 12.42 -6.63
CA ILE A 163 1.40 11.87 -7.94
C ILE A 163 0.19 11.98 -8.86
N SER A 164 0.44 11.95 -10.16
CA SER A 164 -0.57 11.65 -11.17
C SER A 164 -0.40 10.23 -11.66
N ILE A 165 -1.53 9.55 -11.85
CA ILE A 165 -1.58 8.13 -12.12
C ILE A 165 -2.17 7.88 -13.51
N THR A 166 -1.84 6.75 -14.10
CA THR A 166 -2.50 6.30 -15.33
C THR A 166 -3.87 5.69 -15.02
N ASP A 167 -4.81 5.86 -15.95
CA ASP A 167 -6.13 5.24 -15.90
C ASP A 167 -6.63 5.05 -17.35
N THR A 168 -6.71 3.79 -17.80
CA THR A 168 -7.11 3.44 -19.18
C THR A 168 -8.55 3.84 -19.51
N GLU A 169 -9.39 4.06 -18.50
CA GLU A 169 -10.76 4.54 -18.68
C GLU A 169 -10.86 6.07 -18.69
N HIS A 170 -9.74 6.79 -18.54
CA HIS A 170 -9.75 8.25 -18.56
C HIS A 170 -10.10 8.77 -19.98
N PRO A 171 -11.04 9.73 -20.13
CA PRO A 171 -11.45 10.22 -21.46
C PRO A 171 -10.32 10.82 -22.32
N LYS A 172 -9.21 11.21 -21.69
CA LYS A 172 -8.01 11.75 -22.35
C LYS A 172 -6.79 10.83 -22.23
N PHE A 173 -7.00 9.52 -22.06
CA PHE A 173 -5.91 8.55 -21.83
C PHE A 173 -4.82 8.60 -22.92
N GLU A 174 -5.22 8.77 -24.19
CA GLU A 174 -4.31 8.81 -25.34
C GLU A 174 -3.70 10.20 -25.63
N HIS A 175 -4.11 11.24 -24.90
CA HIS A 175 -3.69 12.61 -25.20
C HIS A 175 -2.70 13.15 -24.16
N VAL A 176 -1.72 13.92 -24.63
CA VAL A 176 -0.86 14.73 -23.75
C VAL A 176 -1.71 15.84 -23.13
N THR A 177 -1.89 15.79 -21.81
CA THR A 177 -2.78 16.71 -21.08
C THR A 177 -2.36 16.84 -19.63
N ILE A 178 -2.63 18.00 -19.01
CA ILE A 178 -2.43 18.20 -17.57
C ILE A 178 -3.51 17.49 -16.71
N ASP A 179 -4.60 17.10 -17.35
CA ASP A 179 -5.81 16.52 -16.77
C ASP A 179 -5.64 15.01 -16.60
N TRP A 180 -4.79 14.63 -15.65
CA TRP A 180 -4.60 13.24 -15.22
C TRP A 180 -5.29 13.05 -13.86
N PRO A 181 -5.78 11.84 -13.55
CA PRO A 181 -6.18 11.50 -12.20
C PRO A 181 -5.05 11.72 -11.20
N HIS A 182 -5.39 12.27 -10.03
CA HIS A 182 -4.46 12.57 -8.95
C HIS A 182 -4.56 11.51 -7.85
N SER A 183 -3.42 11.16 -7.24
CA SER A 183 -3.38 10.29 -6.06
C SER A 183 -2.29 10.73 -5.09
N ASN A 184 -2.36 10.28 -3.84
CA ASN A 184 -1.35 10.56 -2.84
C ASN A 184 -1.19 9.40 -1.85
N PRO A 185 -0.68 8.23 -2.30
CA PRO A 185 -0.55 7.05 -1.45
C PRO A 185 0.41 7.25 -0.28
N LYS A 186 1.49 8.02 -0.49
CA LYS A 186 2.42 8.43 0.57
C LYS A 186 1.71 9.31 1.61
N GLY A 187 0.94 10.31 1.17
CA GLY A 187 0.19 11.19 2.05
C GLY A 187 -0.90 10.46 2.83
N TYR A 188 -1.63 9.55 2.19
CA TYR A 188 -2.60 8.69 2.87
C TYR A 188 -1.94 7.82 3.95
N ALA A 189 -0.79 7.22 3.65
CA ALA A 189 -0.06 6.43 4.64
C ALA A 189 0.46 7.29 5.80
N ASN A 190 0.99 8.48 5.52
CA ASN A 190 1.43 9.40 6.58
C ASN A 190 0.27 9.83 7.48
N TRP A 191 -0.89 10.15 6.89
CA TRP A 191 -2.11 10.43 7.64
C TRP A 191 -2.53 9.24 8.50
N PHE A 192 -2.55 8.03 7.94
CA PHE A 192 -2.89 6.82 8.69
C PHE A 192 -1.91 6.57 9.86
N HIS A 193 -0.61 6.68 9.61
CA HIS A 193 0.41 6.53 10.65
C HIS A 193 0.28 7.61 11.75
N SER A 194 -0.14 8.84 11.38
CA SER A 194 -0.39 9.91 12.36
C SER A 194 -1.49 9.56 13.36
N LYS A 195 -2.50 8.79 12.95
CA LYS A 195 -3.62 8.35 13.81
C LYS A 195 -3.19 7.40 14.92
N MET A 196 -2.11 6.65 14.72
CA MET A 196 -1.61 5.70 15.70
C MET A 196 -0.24 6.05 16.27
N LYS A 197 0.30 7.24 15.96
CA LYS A 197 1.69 7.61 16.27
C LYS A 197 2.03 7.45 17.74
N LYS A 198 1.18 7.98 18.63
CA LYS A 198 1.41 7.95 20.08
C LYS A 198 1.53 6.51 20.59
N VAL A 199 0.52 5.69 20.31
CA VAL A 199 0.48 4.28 20.71
C VAL A 199 1.63 3.48 20.10
N PHE A 200 1.95 3.74 18.83
CA PHE A 200 3.08 3.12 18.15
C PHE A 200 4.42 3.42 18.85
N ASP A 201 4.68 4.68 19.21
CA ASP A 201 5.93 5.08 19.86
C ASP A 201 6.04 4.48 21.27
N GLU A 202 4.94 4.43 22.02
CA GLU A 202 4.87 3.81 23.35
C GLU A 202 5.16 2.29 23.28
N LEU A 203 4.55 1.58 22.33
CA LEU A 203 4.79 0.16 22.10
C LEU A 203 6.23 -0.11 21.66
N ARG A 204 6.78 0.72 20.76
CA ARG A 204 8.16 0.58 20.29
C ARG A 204 9.16 0.76 21.43
N LEU A 205 8.91 1.72 22.32
CA LEU A 205 9.73 1.95 23.52
C LEU A 205 9.62 0.77 24.50
N ALA A 206 8.44 0.20 24.70
CA ALA A 206 8.25 -0.97 25.56
C ALA A 206 9.04 -2.18 25.04
N ILE A 207 8.95 -2.47 23.73
CA ILE A 207 9.72 -3.55 23.09
C ILE A 207 11.23 -3.33 23.21
N ALA A 208 11.70 -2.09 23.03
CA ALA A 208 13.12 -1.75 23.17
C ALA A 208 13.62 -2.03 24.59
N LYS A 209 12.84 -1.63 25.61
CA LYS A 209 13.15 -1.89 27.02
C LYS A 209 13.18 -3.38 27.35
N GLU A 210 12.18 -4.14 26.89
CA GLU A 210 12.10 -5.59 27.09
C GLU A 210 13.32 -6.32 26.49
N LYS A 211 13.80 -5.86 25.33
CA LYS A 211 14.94 -6.48 24.63
C LYS A 211 16.31 -5.93 25.05
N GLY A 212 16.36 -4.89 25.88
CA GLY A 212 17.61 -4.19 26.22
C GLY A 212 18.31 -3.58 24.99
N MET A 213 17.54 -3.17 23.97
CA MET A 213 18.05 -2.60 22.71
C MET A 213 17.73 -1.11 22.60
N SER A 214 18.42 -0.39 21.71
CA SER A 214 18.04 0.99 21.39
C SER A 214 16.72 1.03 20.64
N ILE A 215 15.95 2.11 20.81
CA ILE A 215 14.66 2.25 20.12
C ILE A 215 14.84 2.33 18.59
N GLU A 216 15.96 2.89 18.14
CA GLU A 216 16.37 3.00 16.73
C GLU A 216 16.53 1.62 16.10
N ASP A 217 17.00 0.64 16.86
CA ASP A 217 17.27 -0.73 16.38
C ASP A 217 16.00 -1.57 16.26
N ILE A 218 14.88 -1.14 16.85
CA ILE A 218 13.59 -1.83 16.72
C ILE A 218 13.00 -1.51 15.35
N PRO A 219 12.92 -2.49 14.42
CA PRO A 219 12.39 -2.24 13.10
C PRO A 219 10.89 -1.93 13.18
N LYS A 220 10.45 -0.90 12.45
CA LYS A 220 9.07 -0.39 12.53
C LYS A 220 8.00 -1.45 12.25
N TYR A 221 8.28 -2.38 11.35
CA TYR A 221 7.34 -3.46 10.98
C TYR A 221 7.12 -4.49 12.11
N LYS A 222 8.00 -4.53 13.14
CA LYS A 222 7.81 -5.40 14.31
C LYS A 222 6.84 -4.81 15.34
N VAL A 223 6.53 -3.52 15.23
CA VAL A 223 5.62 -2.83 16.14
C VAL A 223 4.24 -2.82 15.49
N ARG A 224 3.24 -3.32 16.21
CA ARG A 224 1.87 -3.39 15.72
C ARG A 224 0.93 -2.77 16.72
N THR A 225 0.11 -1.84 16.23
CA THR A 225 -0.85 -1.13 17.06
C THR A 225 -2.20 -1.83 17.09
N PRO A 226 -3.02 -1.58 18.12
CA PRO A 226 -4.40 -2.03 18.17
C PRO A 226 -5.22 -1.64 16.93
N LEU A 227 -5.00 -0.43 16.38
CA LEU A 227 -5.64 0.00 15.13
C LEU A 227 -5.32 -0.96 13.96
N GLN A 228 -4.04 -1.31 13.78
CA GLN A 228 -3.64 -2.21 12.70
C GLN A 228 -4.27 -3.59 12.88
N SER A 229 -4.24 -4.15 14.09
CA SER A 229 -4.84 -5.45 14.42
C SER A 229 -6.36 -5.45 14.22
N ALA A 230 -7.06 -4.42 14.69
CA ALA A 230 -8.50 -4.26 14.49
C ALA A 230 -8.86 -4.22 12.99
N ILE A 231 -8.12 -3.46 12.18
CA ILE A 231 -8.34 -3.41 10.73
C ILE A 231 -8.09 -4.77 10.08
N GLN A 232 -7.06 -5.51 10.49
CA GLN A 232 -6.81 -6.85 9.96
C GLN A 232 -7.98 -7.81 10.26
N ILE A 233 -8.51 -7.77 11.47
CA ILE A 233 -9.69 -8.55 11.88
C ILE A 233 -10.92 -8.15 11.06
N LEU A 234 -11.16 -6.85 10.87
CA LEU A 234 -12.27 -6.36 10.04
C LEU A 234 -12.14 -6.77 8.57
N LYS A 235 -10.93 -6.73 8.02
CA LYS A 235 -10.66 -7.22 6.66
C LYS A 235 -10.93 -8.71 6.53
N HIS A 236 -10.49 -9.51 7.51
CA HIS A 236 -10.74 -10.95 7.55
C HIS A 236 -12.23 -11.27 7.66
N HIS A 237 -12.95 -10.55 8.53
CA HIS A 237 -14.41 -10.66 8.63
C HIS A 237 -15.06 -10.34 7.29
N ARG A 238 -14.66 -9.24 6.64
CA ARG A 238 -15.15 -8.87 5.31
C ARG A 238 -14.86 -9.95 4.28
N ASP A 239 -13.67 -10.54 4.27
CA ASP A 239 -13.33 -11.61 3.33
C ASP A 239 -14.20 -12.86 3.55
N LYS A 240 -14.47 -13.23 4.81
CA LYS A 240 -15.40 -14.32 5.15
C LYS A 240 -16.85 -14.02 4.78
N MET A 241 -17.34 -12.82 5.09
CA MET A 241 -18.74 -12.44 4.86
C MET A 241 -19.09 -12.41 3.36
N PHE A 242 -18.12 -12.04 2.52
CA PHE A 242 -18.29 -11.90 1.08
C PHE A 242 -17.63 -13.03 0.27
N SER A 243 -17.30 -14.16 0.88
CA SER A 243 -16.64 -15.29 0.18
C SER A 243 -17.48 -15.85 -0.97
N GLU A 244 -18.81 -15.76 -0.87
CA GLU A 244 -19.77 -16.19 -1.89
C GLU A 244 -20.39 -15.00 -2.65
N ASN A 245 -19.98 -13.76 -2.34
CA ASN A 245 -20.53 -12.54 -2.93
C ASN A 245 -19.41 -11.51 -3.20
N ILE A 246 -18.48 -11.90 -4.06
CA ILE A 246 -17.25 -11.14 -4.33
C ILE A 246 -17.57 -9.77 -4.96
N ASP A 247 -18.59 -9.66 -5.80
CA ASP A 247 -18.94 -8.43 -6.51
C ASP A 247 -19.41 -7.31 -5.57
N ASN A 248 -19.99 -7.65 -4.42
CA ASN A 248 -20.45 -6.68 -3.42
C ASN A 248 -19.46 -6.46 -2.27
N LYS A 249 -18.28 -7.10 -2.34
CA LYS A 249 -17.23 -7.03 -1.33
C LYS A 249 -16.71 -5.59 -1.19
N PRO A 250 -16.92 -4.89 -0.05
CA PRO A 250 -16.44 -3.53 0.13
C PRO A 250 -14.93 -3.46 -0.01
N ILE A 251 -14.36 -2.50 -0.74
CA ILE A 251 -12.91 -2.41 -0.91
C ILE A 251 -12.18 -2.05 0.39
N SER A 252 -10.97 -2.59 0.58
CA SER A 252 -10.23 -2.50 1.85
C SER A 252 -9.91 -1.07 2.31
N ILE A 253 -9.77 -0.13 1.38
CA ILE A 253 -9.48 1.28 1.69
C ILE A 253 -10.65 1.96 2.43
N ILE A 254 -11.90 1.57 2.17
CA ILE A 254 -13.07 2.10 2.88
C ILE A 254 -13.00 1.71 4.36
N LEU A 255 -12.86 0.40 4.64
CA LEU A 255 -12.72 -0.13 6.00
C LEU A 255 -11.56 0.53 6.75
N THR A 256 -10.40 0.60 6.10
CA THR A 256 -9.18 1.14 6.69
C THR A 256 -9.32 2.64 7.00
N THR A 257 -9.95 3.40 6.10
CA THR A 257 -10.17 4.85 6.30
C THR A 257 -11.15 5.12 7.43
N LEU A 258 -12.28 4.40 7.46
CA LEU A 258 -13.30 4.58 8.50
C LEU A 258 -12.76 4.18 9.88
N ALA A 259 -12.09 3.02 9.98
CA ALA A 259 -11.45 2.58 11.20
C ALA A 259 -10.42 3.60 11.74
N ALA A 260 -9.54 4.09 10.86
CA ALA A 260 -8.53 5.09 11.25
C ALA A 260 -9.12 6.47 11.62
N ARG A 261 -10.32 6.79 11.14
CA ARG A 261 -11.05 8.00 11.54
C ARG A 261 -11.69 7.86 12.91
N ALA A 262 -12.27 6.70 13.20
CA ALA A 262 -12.92 6.41 14.48
C ALA A 262 -11.91 6.19 15.62
N TYR A 263 -10.74 5.61 15.33
CA TYR A 263 -9.71 5.28 16.31
C TYR A 263 -9.29 6.48 17.18
N GLY A 264 -9.49 6.35 18.48
CA GLY A 264 -9.22 7.36 19.50
C GLY A 264 -7.85 7.24 20.18
N GLY A 265 -7.06 6.23 19.81
CA GLY A 265 -5.78 5.93 20.46
C GLY A 265 -5.89 4.83 21.52
N GLU A 266 -6.84 3.92 21.34
CA GLU A 266 -7.08 2.78 22.23
C GLU A 266 -5.86 1.87 22.31
N LEU A 267 -5.60 1.34 23.51
CA LEU A 267 -4.40 0.54 23.80
C LEU A 267 -4.61 -0.96 23.63
N THR A 268 -5.85 -1.40 23.43
CA THR A 268 -6.25 -2.81 23.25
C THR A 268 -7.03 -2.97 21.95
N ILE A 269 -6.96 -4.17 21.36
CA ILE A 269 -7.69 -4.50 20.12
C ILE A 269 -9.20 -4.43 20.36
N SER A 270 -9.65 -4.93 21.51
CA SER A 270 -11.06 -4.96 21.87
C SER A 270 -11.67 -3.56 22.06
N ASP A 271 -10.97 -2.63 22.70
CA ASP A 271 -11.43 -1.23 22.80
C ASP A 271 -11.43 -0.55 21.44
N ALA A 272 -10.39 -0.78 20.63
CA ALA A 272 -10.32 -0.24 19.26
C ALA A 272 -11.51 -0.73 18.41
N LEU A 273 -11.79 -2.03 18.42
CA LEU A 273 -12.94 -2.61 17.71
C LEU A 273 -14.27 -2.05 18.22
N ASN A 274 -14.46 -1.98 19.53
CA ASN A 274 -15.69 -1.42 20.09
C ASN A 274 -15.90 0.03 19.68
N ASN A 275 -14.87 0.86 19.71
CA ASN A 275 -15.02 2.25 19.30
C ASN A 275 -15.29 2.37 17.79
N ILE A 276 -14.55 1.63 16.96
CA ILE A 276 -14.72 1.62 15.49
C ILE A 276 -16.13 1.17 15.08
N LEU A 277 -16.72 0.20 15.80
CA LEU A 277 -18.03 -0.36 15.45
C LEU A 277 -19.23 0.45 16.01
N ASN A 278 -19.00 1.35 16.97
CA ASN A 278 -20.05 2.14 17.62
C ASN A 278 -20.04 3.63 17.22
N THR A 279 -19.20 4.02 16.27
CA THR A 279 -19.11 5.39 15.71
C THR A 279 -19.80 5.45 14.35
#